data_AF-A0A7V3P8R2-F1
#
_entry.id   AF-A0A7V3P8R2-F1
#
_cell.length_a   1.000
_cell.length_b   1.000
_cell.length_c   1.000
_cell.angle_alpha   90.00
_cell.angle_beta   90.00
_cell.angle_gamma   90.00
#
_symmetry.space_group_name_H-M   'P 1'
#
loop_
_entity.id
_entity.type
_entity.pdbx_description
1 polymer ?
#
loop_
_entity_poly.entity_id
_entity_poly.type
_entity_poly.pdbx_seq_one_letter_code
_entity_poly.pdbx_strand_id
1 'polypeptide(L)' 'MEKNLDQLVDEAERIGVVGSPSSTSEMALDILAGAVSKKLVGELALFRYHQEGLPHYALGQITEVKLRNV' A
#
# COMPACT_ATOMS: atom_id res chain seq x y z
N MET A 1 1.60 21.72 -15.15
CA MET A 1 1.90 21.90 -13.72
C MET A 1 2.42 20.56 -13.24
N GLU A 2 3.67 20.47 -12.81
CA GLU A 2 4.22 19.22 -12.28
C GLU A 2 3.47 18.87 -11.00
N LYS A 3 2.82 17.69 -10.95
CA LYS A 3 2.21 17.19 -9.72
C LYS A 3 3.33 16.73 -8.79
N ASN A 4 3.33 17.22 -7.56
CA ASN A 4 4.20 16.69 -6.51
C ASN A 4 3.73 15.27 -6.15
N LEU A 5 4.66 14.37 -5.82
CA LEU A 5 4.38 13.00 -5.43
C LEU A 5 3.31 12.89 -4.33
N ASP A 6 3.27 13.82 -3.38
CA ASP A 6 2.22 13.88 -2.34
C ASP A 6 0.81 13.90 -2.96
N GLN A 7 0.60 14.72 -3.99
CA GLN A 7 -0.71 14.83 -4.67
C GLN A 7 -1.04 13.55 -5.44
N LEU A 8 -0.04 12.93 -6.06
CA LEU A 8 -0.24 11.65 -6.76
C LEU A 8 -0.63 10.54 -5.79
N VAL A 9 -0.05 10.52 -4.59
CA VAL A 9 -0.37 9.54 -3.55
C VAL A 9 -1.74 9.80 -2.95
N ASP A 10 -2.11 11.05 -2.73
CA ASP A 10 -3.44 11.40 -2.21
C ASP A 10 -4.57 11.09 -3.21
N GLU A 11 -4.29 11.17 -4.52
CA GLU A 11 -5.21 10.76 -5.59
C GLU A 11 -5.23 9.24 -5.84
N ALA A 12 -4.23 8.50 -5.36
CA ALA A 12 -4.14 7.06 -5.57
C ALA A 12 -5.24 6.33 -4.80
N GLU A 13 -5.71 5.21 -5.37
CA GLU A 13 -6.76 4.43 -4.75
C GLU A 13 -6.28 3.72 -3.49
N ARG A 14 -7.06 3.84 -2.40
CA ARG A 14 -6.82 3.12 -1.16
C ARG A 14 -7.33 1.70 -1.27
N ILE A 15 -6.41 0.74 -1.32
CA ILE A 15 -6.72 -0.69 -1.42
C ILE A 15 -6.70 -1.42 -0.07
N GLY A 16 -6.04 -0.86 0.94
CA GLY A 16 -5.78 -1.54 2.20
C GLY A 16 -5.16 -0.64 3.25
N VAL A 17 -4.93 -1.23 4.43
CA VAL A 17 -4.13 -0.64 5.52
C VAL A 17 -2.94 -1.55 5.82
N VAL A 18 -1.86 -0.97 6.35
CA VAL A 18 -0.67 -1.76 6.74
C VAL A 18 -1.03 -2.60 7.96
N GLY A 19 -0.89 -3.92 7.80
CA GLY A 19 -1.13 -4.92 8.84
C GLY A 19 0.15 -5.36 9.54
N SER A 20 0.01 -6.27 10.49
CA SER A 20 1.15 -6.90 11.20
C SER A 20 1.17 -8.42 10.96
N PRO A 21 2.36 -9.05 10.96
CA PRO A 21 3.70 -8.46 11.08
C PRO A 21 4.17 -7.80 9.76
N SER A 22 4.95 -6.73 9.86
CA SER A 22 5.55 -6.01 8.73
C SER A 22 6.99 -5.60 9.06
N SER A 23 7.83 -5.44 8.03
CA SER A 23 9.23 -5.04 8.09
C SER A 23 9.55 -4.05 6.95
N THR A 24 10.81 -3.64 6.83
CA THR A 24 11.26 -2.79 5.71
C THR A 24 11.33 -3.55 4.38
N SER A 25 11.47 -4.88 4.41
CA SER A 25 11.59 -5.72 3.21
C SER A 25 10.28 -6.41 2.80
N GLU A 26 9.39 -6.66 3.76
CA GLU A 26 8.12 -7.36 3.53
C GLU A 26 7.02 -6.70 4.36
N MET A 27 5.86 -6.47 3.73
CA MET A 27 4.75 -5.77 4.34
C MET A 27 3.45 -6.55 4.19
N ALA A 28 2.73 -6.71 5.28
CA ALA A 28 1.37 -7.23 5.27
C ALA A 28 0.38 -6.09 5.02
N LEU A 29 -0.64 -6.34 4.19
CA LEU A 29 -1.73 -5.42 3.91
C LEU A 29 -3.07 -6.09 4.23
N ASP A 30 -3.89 -5.41 5.03
CA ASP A 30 -5.28 -5.79 5.23
C ASP A 30 -6.12 -5.08 4.15
N ILE A 31 -6.74 -5.87 3.27
CA ILE A 31 -7.46 -5.36 2.10
C ILE A 31 -8.83 -4.83 2.53
N LEU A 32 -9.15 -3.61 2.07
CA LEU A 32 -10.46 -3.00 2.30
C LEU A 32 -11.55 -3.77 1.53
N ALA A 33 -12.74 -3.89 2.12
CA ALA A 33 -13.85 -4.62 1.52
C ALA A 33 -14.18 -4.17 0.08
N GLY A 34 -14.04 -2.88 -0.24
CA GLY A 34 -14.27 -2.37 -1.60
C GLY A 34 -13.20 -2.76 -2.64
N ALA A 35 -12.03 -3.24 -2.19
CA ALA A 35 -10.91 -3.61 -3.03
C ALA A 35 -10.79 -5.14 -3.25
N VAL A 36 -11.58 -5.96 -2.54
CA VAL A 36 -11.48 -7.44 -2.60
C VAL A 36 -11.80 -8.03 -3.98
N SER A 37 -12.57 -7.31 -4.80
CA SER A 37 -12.93 -7.74 -6.16
C SER A 37 -11.88 -7.36 -7.22
N LYS A 38 -10.83 -6.63 -6.83
CA LYS A 38 -9.79 -6.18 -7.75
C LYS A 38 -8.75 -7.26 -7.97
N LYS A 39 -8.10 -7.22 -9.14
CA LYS A 39 -6.85 -7.95 -9.36
C LYS A 39 -5.75 -7.25 -8.58
N LEU A 40 -5.30 -7.86 -7.48
CA LEU A 40 -4.28 -7.29 -6.61
C LEU A 40 -2.89 -7.88 -6.87
N VAL A 41 -2.80 -9.19 -7.08
CA VAL A 41 -1.52 -9.86 -7.34
C VAL A 41 -0.90 -9.33 -8.64
N GLY A 42 0.36 -8.92 -8.54
CA GLY A 42 1.14 -8.31 -9.61
C GLY A 42 1.01 -6.78 -9.69
N GLU A 43 0.06 -6.18 -8.98
CA GLU A 43 -0.10 -4.72 -8.97
C GLU A 43 0.88 -4.07 -7.98
N LEU A 44 1.17 -2.78 -8.23
CA LEU A 44 2.01 -1.98 -7.37
C LEU A 44 1.19 -1.38 -6.23
N ALA A 45 1.71 -1.50 -5.01
CA ALA A 45 1.22 -0.82 -3.84
C ALA A 45 2.26 0.21 -3.39
N LEU A 46 1.76 1.39 -3.02
CA LEU A 46 2.56 2.50 -2.52
C LEU A 46 2.04 2.83 -1.12
N PHE A 47 2.94 3.16 -0.20
CA PHE A 47 2.56 3.82 1.04
C PHE A 47 3.55 4.93 1.41
N ARG A 48 3.00 6.01 1.95
CA ARG A 48 3.75 7.14 2.49
C ARG A 48 3.98 6.90 3.98
N TYR A 49 5.22 7.07 4.43
CA TYR A 49 5.62 7.00 5.84
C TYR A 49 6.54 8.18 6.17
N HIS A 50 6.75 8.45 7.46
CA HIS A 50 7.65 9.52 7.89
C HIS A 50 8.90 8.91 8.53
N GLN A 51 10.07 9.37 8.11
CA GLN A 51 11.36 8.98 8.67
C GLN A 51 12.26 10.22 8.71
N GLU A 52 12.97 10.41 9.84
CA GLU A 52 13.83 11.60 10.07
C GLU A 52 13.13 12.95 9.81
N GLY A 53 11.82 13.02 10.07
CA GLY A 53 11.02 14.24 9.87
C GLY A 53 10.67 14.56 8.41
N LEU A 54 10.97 13.67 7.46
CA LEU A 54 10.64 13.82 6.05
C LEU A 54 9.60 12.77 5.59
N PRO A 55 8.76 13.09 4.59
CA PRO A 55 7.91 12.09 3.96
C PRO A 55 8.75 11.20 3.04
N HIS A 56 8.63 9.89 3.26
CA HIS A 56 9.22 8.84 2.44
C HIS A 56 8.11 8.01 1.80
N TYR A 57 8.46 7.38 0.68
CA TYR A 57 7.55 6.54 -0.09
C TYR A 57 8.19 5.20 -0.32
N ALA A 58 7.46 4.15 0.04
CA ALA A 58 7.81 2.80 -0.32
C ALA A 58 6.87 2.35 -1.42
N LEU A 59 7.44 1.70 -2.43
CA LEU A 59 6.75 1.08 -3.54
C LEU A 59 7.08 -0.40 -3.51
N GLY A 60 6.07 -1.24 -3.56
CA GLY A 60 6.22 -2.69 -3.60
C GLY A 60 5.22 -3.31 -4.57
N GLN A 61 5.46 -4.54 -4.95
CA GLN A 61 4.50 -5.33 -5.72
C GLN A 61 3.77 -6.27 -4.77
N ILE A 62 2.46 -6.39 -4.95
CA ILE A 62 1.66 -7.39 -4.25
C ILE A 62 1.95 -8.75 -4.88
N THR A 63 2.59 -9.65 -4.13
CA THR A 63 2.97 -10.98 -4.61
C THR A 63 1.91 -12.05 -4.30
N GLU A 64 1.12 -11.86 -3.25
CA GLU A 64 0.11 -12.82 -2.80
C GLU A 64 -1.07 -12.12 -2.10
N VAL A 65 -2.26 -12.70 -2.20
CA VAL A 65 -3.42 -12.32 -1.38
C VAL A 65 -4.00 -13.57 -0.73
N LYS A 66 -4.17 -13.53 0.59
CA LYS A 66 -4.72 -14.63 1.40
C LYS A 66 -6.00 -14.17 2.08
N LEU A 67 -7.09 -14.90 1.88
CA LEU A 67 -8.32 -14.76 2.68
C LEU A 67 -8.11 -15.51 4.00
N ARG A 68 -8.34 -14.82 5.12
CA ARG A 68 -8.30 -15.41 6.46
C ARG A 68 -9.69 -15.33 7.07
N ASN A 69 -10.18 -16.46 7.58
CA ASN A 69 -11.30 -16.44 8.52
C ASN A 69 -10.71 -16.12 9.89
N VAL A 70 -11.09 -14.98 10.46
CA VAL A 70 -10.84 -14.60 11.86
C VAL A 70 -12.00 -15.01 12.74
#